data_AF-A0A7S4PDE7-F1
#
_entry.id   AF-A0A7S4PDE7-F1
#
_cell.length_a   1.000
_cell.length_b   1.000
_cell.length_c   1.000
_cell.angle_alpha   90.00
_cell.angle_beta   90.00
_cell.angle_gamma   90.00
#
_symmetry.space_group_name_H-M   'P 1'
#
loop_
_entity.id
_entity.type
_entity.pdbx_description
1 polymer ?
#
loop_
_entity_poly.entity_id
_entity_poly.type
_entity_poly.pdbx_seq_one_letter_code
_entity_poly.pdbx_strand_id
1 'polypeptide(L)'
;MEREYEKRLTVIEDDCDTTISCSYYEGNGLLSTAGCETVDVTDEYVDCACDHYSNFGLLFLPCSSEGWTVWRILSLSLLLALWAILLTLGSLVLFSQRFRIWSSLETRAEKRERIYGKIGGQDSVDI
;
A
#
# COMPACT_ATOMS: atom_id res chain seq x y z
N MET A 1 39.33 -38.38 6.74
CA MET A 1 38.89 -37.40 5.73
C MET A 1 37.71 -36.66 6.34
N GLU A 2 38.01 -35.78 7.31
CA GLU A 2 37.00 -35.01 8.05
C GLU A 2 36.71 -33.74 7.24
N ARG A 3 35.45 -33.57 6.81
CA ARG A 3 35.01 -32.34 6.16
C ARG A 3 34.72 -31.33 7.26
N GLU A 4 35.67 -30.44 7.49
CA GLU A 4 35.53 -29.25 8.31
C GLU A 4 34.56 -28.30 7.58
N TYR A 5 33.30 -28.29 8.01
CA TYR A 5 32.30 -27.36 7.50
C TYR A 5 32.45 -26.04 8.27
N GLU A 6 33.32 -25.16 7.80
CA GLU A 6 33.40 -23.76 8.26
C GLU A 6 32.14 -23.03 7.75
N LYS A 7 31.08 -23.03 8.57
CA LYS A 7 29.90 -22.18 8.32
C LYS A 7 30.26 -20.76 8.75
N ARG A 8 30.69 -19.94 7.79
CA ARG A 8 30.86 -18.51 8.02
C ARG A 8 29.49 -17.89 8.31
N LEU A 9 29.39 -17.26 9.48
CA LEU A 9 28.29 -16.39 9.82
C LEU A 9 28.37 -15.20 8.84
N THR A 10 27.49 -15.15 7.87
CA THR A 10 27.34 -13.95 7.04
C THR A 10 26.24 -13.16 7.71
N VAL A 11 26.63 -12.17 8.51
CA VAL A 11 25.70 -11.13 8.94
C VAL A 11 25.30 -10.41 7.67
N ILE A 12 24.11 -10.74 7.16
CA ILE A 12 23.55 -10.05 6.01
C ILE A 12 23.17 -8.67 6.55
N GLU A 13 24.01 -7.67 6.24
CA GLU A 13 23.68 -6.24 6.29
C GLU A 13 22.54 -5.97 5.29
N ASP A 14 21.36 -6.54 5.56
CA ASP A 14 20.11 -6.07 4.98
C ASP A 14 19.59 -4.97 5.91
N ASP A 15 18.91 -3.99 5.32
CA ASP A 15 18.44 -2.69 5.85
C ASP A 15 17.52 -2.76 7.11
N CYS A 16 17.51 -3.88 7.81
CA CYS A 16 16.83 -4.10 9.07
C CYS A 16 17.68 -4.99 10.01
N ASP A 17 18.07 -4.41 11.14
CA ASP A 17 19.01 -4.97 12.12
C ASP A 17 18.58 -6.37 12.58
N THR A 18 19.17 -7.42 11.99
CA THR A 18 18.80 -8.80 12.33
C THR A 18 19.23 -9.06 13.77
N THR A 19 18.26 -9.18 14.68
CA THR A 19 18.59 -9.32 16.10
C THR A 19 19.03 -10.76 16.37
N ILE A 20 20.28 -10.91 16.80
CA ILE A 20 20.85 -12.19 17.22
C ILE A 20 20.67 -12.35 18.72
N SER A 21 20.05 -13.44 19.16
CA SER A 21 19.87 -13.76 20.57
C SER A 21 20.48 -15.11 20.92
N CYS A 22 21.27 -15.14 21.99
CA CYS A 22 21.74 -16.38 22.60
C CYS A 22 20.58 -17.15 23.24
N SER A 23 20.53 -18.46 23.02
CA SER A 23 19.46 -19.32 23.53
C SER A 23 19.98 -20.71 23.89
N TYR A 24 19.19 -21.45 24.66
CA TYR A 24 19.46 -22.82 25.03
C TYR A 24 18.22 -23.70 24.91
N TYR A 25 18.43 -25.00 24.77
CA TYR A 25 17.35 -25.97 24.74
C TYR A 25 16.82 -26.22 26.16
N GLU A 26 15.58 -25.83 26.40
CA GLU A 26 14.90 -25.98 27.70
C GLU A 26 14.16 -27.33 27.81
N GLY A 27 14.01 -28.05 26.69
CA GLY A 27 13.22 -29.29 26.62
C GLY A 27 11.88 -29.08 25.91
N ASN A 28 11.17 -30.19 25.64
CA ASN A 28 9.86 -30.17 24.98
C ASN A 28 9.82 -29.45 23.62
N GLY A 29 10.94 -29.39 22.90
CA GLY A 29 11.04 -28.67 21.63
C GLY A 29 11.12 -27.14 21.79
N LEU A 30 11.30 -26.62 22.99
CA LEU A 30 11.38 -25.20 23.28
C LEU A 30 12.83 -24.72 23.45
N LEU A 31 13.08 -23.53 22.92
CA LEU A 31 14.30 -22.76 23.13
C LEU A 31 13.97 -21.61 24.08
N SER A 32 14.86 -21.38 25.05
CA SER A 32 14.73 -20.29 26.02
C SER A 32 15.96 -19.39 25.96
N THR A 33 15.77 -18.13 26.29
CA THR A 33 16.85 -17.14 26.42
C THR A 33 17.12 -16.78 27.88
N ALA A 34 16.40 -17.42 28.83
CA ALA A 34 16.53 -17.15 30.25
C ALA A 34 17.94 -17.51 30.77
N GLY A 35 18.59 -16.59 31.48
CA GLY A 35 19.93 -16.83 32.01
C GLY A 35 21.04 -16.88 30.96
N CYS A 36 20.74 -16.51 29.71
CA CYS A 36 21.71 -16.34 28.62
C CYS A 36 21.67 -14.89 28.09
N GLU A 37 22.81 -14.21 28.11
CA GLU A 37 22.96 -12.84 27.60
C GLU A 37 23.88 -12.84 26.38
N THR A 38 23.47 -12.14 25.32
CA THR A 38 24.35 -11.83 24.19
C THR A 38 25.27 -10.69 24.59
N VAL A 39 26.56 -10.98 24.75
CA VAL A 39 27.55 -10.03 25.27
C VAL A 39 28.14 -9.18 24.15
N ASP A 40 28.50 -9.84 23.04
CA ASP A 40 29.11 -9.21 21.88
C ASP A 40 28.63 -9.87 20.60
N VAL A 41 28.47 -9.07 19.55
CA VAL A 41 28.06 -9.53 18.23
C VAL A 41 28.97 -8.87 17.21
N THR A 42 29.73 -9.69 16.50
CA THR A 42 30.59 -9.25 15.39
C THR A 42 30.24 -10.05 14.14
N ASP A 43 30.81 -9.64 13.00
CA ASP A 43 30.61 -10.35 11.73
C ASP A 43 31.19 -11.78 11.74
N GLU A 44 32.13 -12.06 12.65
CA GLU A 44 32.85 -13.33 12.70
C GLU A 44 32.37 -14.24 13.82
N TYR A 45 31.94 -13.67 14.95
CA TYR A 45 31.54 -14.42 16.13
C TYR A 45 30.44 -13.73 16.94
N VAL A 46 29.72 -14.54 17.71
CA VAL A 46 28.72 -14.09 18.69
C VAL A 46 29.15 -14.62 20.04
N ASP A 47 29.29 -13.72 21.02
CA ASP A 47 29.65 -14.07 22.39
C ASP A 47 28.39 -14.16 23.27
N CYS A 48 28.28 -15.26 24.01
CA CYS A 48 27.14 -15.61 24.82
C CYS A 48 27.58 -15.97 26.24
N ALA A 49 27.05 -15.26 27.23
CA ALA A 49 27.25 -15.60 28.64
C ALA A 49 25.99 -16.26 29.19
N CYS A 50 26.08 -17.55 29.54
CA CYS A 50 24.98 -18.31 30.14
C CYS A 50 25.35 -18.81 31.55
N ASP A 51 24.38 -18.85 32.46
CA ASP A 51 24.56 -19.25 33.87
C ASP A 51 24.39 -20.77 34.14
N HIS A 52 24.17 -21.56 33.09
CA HIS A 52 23.89 -22.99 33.17
C HIS A 52 24.56 -23.76 32.03
N TYR A 53 24.63 -25.09 32.15
CA TYR A 53 25.13 -25.97 31.09
C TYR A 53 23.95 -26.61 30.33
N SER A 54 23.84 -26.33 29.03
CA SER A 54 22.85 -26.93 28.15
C SER A 54 23.36 -27.00 26.71
N ASN A 55 22.49 -27.43 25.78
CA ASN A 55 22.73 -27.27 24.34
C ASN A 55 22.38 -25.84 23.94
N PHE A 56 23.36 -25.10 23.47
CA PHE A 56 23.20 -23.70 23.07
C PHE A 56 22.93 -23.57 21.57
N GLY A 57 22.24 -22.49 21.23
CA GLY A 57 21.96 -22.11 19.86
C GLY A 57 21.80 -20.60 19.72
N LEU A 58 21.99 -20.13 18.50
CA LEU A 58 21.73 -18.73 18.13
C LEU A 58 20.35 -18.63 17.48
N LEU A 59 19.55 -17.70 17.96
CA LEU A 59 18.28 -17.31 17.34
C LEU A 59 18.50 -16.07 16.48
N PHE A 60 18.19 -16.18 15.20
CA PHE A 60 18.14 -15.05 14.29
C PHE A 60 16.68 -14.61 14.19
N LEU A 61 16.34 -13.49 14.81
CA LEU A 61 15.01 -12.93 14.69
C LEU A 61 14.98 -12.04 13.45
N PRO A 62 14.14 -12.36 12.45
CA PRO A 62 13.95 -11.46 11.33
C PRO A 62 13.35 -10.16 11.85
N CYS A 63 13.93 -9.03 11.44
CA CYS A 63 13.33 -7.75 11.73
C CYS A 63 11.92 -7.71 11.13
N SER A 64 10.94 -7.40 11.97
CA SER A 64 9.58 -7.12 11.53
C SER A 64 9.59 -5.89 10.62
N SER A 65 9.58 -6.12 9.30
CA SER A 65 9.41 -5.04 8.30
C SER A 65 7.93 -4.60 8.17
N GLU A 66 7.09 -4.90 9.17
CA GLU A 66 5.64 -4.66 9.08
C GLU A 66 5.31 -3.17 8.90
N GLY A 67 6.16 -2.26 9.37
CA GLY A 67 5.95 -0.82 9.20
C GLY A 67 6.01 -0.37 7.73
N TRP A 68 7.04 -0.75 6.98
CA TRP A 68 7.30 -0.17 5.65
C TRP A 68 6.26 -0.62 4.61
N THR A 69 5.80 -1.86 4.71
CA THR A 69 4.80 -2.43 3.80
C THR A 69 3.42 -1.81 4.01
N VAL A 70 3.01 -1.62 5.26
CA VAL A 70 1.71 -1.02 5.61
C VAL A 70 1.61 0.42 5.10
N TRP A 71 2.65 1.23 5.29
CA TRP A 71 2.67 2.62 4.79
C TRP A 71 2.55 2.68 3.27
N ARG A 72 3.21 1.77 2.55
CA ARG A 72 3.09 1.69 1.08
C ARG A 72 1.68 1.34 0.63
N ILE A 73 1.06 0.33 1.25
CA ILE A 73 -0.30 -0.09 0.91
C ILE A 73 -1.30 1.05 1.15
N LEU A 74 -1.18 1.74 2.30
CA LEU A 74 -2.03 2.89 2.62
C LEU A 74 -1.83 4.04 1.62
N SER A 75 -0.59 4.36 1.26
CA SER A 75 -0.28 5.43 0.30
C SER A 75 -0.86 5.16 -1.09
N LEU A 76 -0.74 3.93 -1.60
CA LEU A 76 -1.27 3.53 -2.90
C LEU A 76 -2.81 3.54 -2.91
N SER A 77 -3.42 3.05 -1.84
CA SER A 77 -4.88 3.04 -1.70
C SER A 77 -5.46 4.45 -1.70
N LEU A 78 -4.83 5.38 -0.96
CA LEU A 78 -5.24 6.79 -0.92
C LEU A 78 -5.08 7.48 -2.28
N LEU A 79 -3.98 7.21 -2.97
CA LEU A 79 -3.71 7.80 -4.28
C LEU A 79 -4.78 7.36 -5.29
N LEU A 80 -5.08 6.05 -5.36
CA LEU A 80 -6.11 5.51 -6.24
C LEU A 80 -7.50 6.09 -5.95
N ALA A 81 -7.87 6.21 -4.67
CA ALA A 81 -9.14 6.81 -4.27
C ALA A 81 -9.24 8.28 -4.72
N LEU A 82 -8.16 9.05 -4.57
CA LEU A 82 -8.12 10.45 -4.99
C LEU A 82 -8.26 10.59 -6.52
N TRP A 83 -7.59 9.73 -7.29
CA TRP A 83 -7.75 9.70 -8.74
C TRP A 83 -9.18 9.35 -9.16
N ALA A 84 -9.82 8.36 -8.52
CA ALA A 84 -11.21 8.01 -8.79
C ALA A 84 -12.16 9.18 -8.53
N ILE A 85 -11.96 9.91 -7.43
CA ILE A 85 -12.76 11.11 -7.10
C ILE A 85 -12.54 12.21 -8.15
N LEU A 86 -11.30 12.47 -8.57
CA LEU A 86 -11.02 13.47 -9.60
C LEU A 86 -11.65 13.11 -10.95
N LEU A 87 -11.61 11.84 -11.35
CA LEU A 87 -12.22 11.37 -12.60
C LEU A 87 -13.76 11.44 -12.55
N THR A 88 -14.37 11.08 -11.43
CA THR A 88 -15.83 11.18 -11.25
C THR A 88 -16.28 12.64 -11.26
N LEU A 89 -15.60 13.54 -10.54
CA LEU A 89 -15.91 14.97 -10.58
C LEU A 89 -15.65 15.57 -11.96
N GLY A 90 -14.55 15.21 -12.62
CA GLY A 90 -14.22 15.67 -13.97
C GLY A 90 -15.28 15.26 -14.99
N SER A 91 -15.73 14.00 -14.96
CA SER A 91 -16.81 13.54 -15.83
C SER A 91 -18.14 14.24 -15.55
N LEU A 92 -18.50 14.48 -14.28
CA LEU A 92 -19.68 15.25 -13.91
C LEU A 92 -19.63 16.69 -14.43
N VAL A 93 -18.47 17.35 -14.34
CA VAL A 93 -18.28 18.70 -14.88
C VAL A 93 -18.47 18.68 -16.39
N LEU A 94 -17.79 17.78 -17.12
CA LEU A 94 -17.94 17.65 -18.57
C LEU A 94 -19.38 17.35 -18.99
N PHE A 95 -20.06 16.47 -18.25
CA PHE A 95 -21.45 16.12 -18.48
C PHE A 95 -22.37 17.32 -18.25
N SER A 96 -22.16 18.08 -17.17
CA SER A 96 -22.95 19.27 -16.86
C SER A 96 -22.79 20.38 -17.90
N GLN A 97 -21.58 20.56 -18.45
CA GLN A 97 -21.32 21.51 -19.52
C GLN A 97 -22.03 21.11 -20.82
N ARG A 98 -21.96 19.83 -21.19
CA ARG A 98 -22.68 19.27 -22.35
C ARG A 98 -24.20 19.42 -22.18
N PHE A 99 -24.72 19.15 -21.00
CA PHE A 99 -26.15 19.27 -20.71
C PHE A 99 -26.65 20.71 -20.79
N ARG A 100 -25.85 21.70 -20.31
CA ARG A 100 -26.17 23.13 -20.45
C ARG A 100 -26.23 23.59 -21.91
N ILE A 101 -25.31 23.13 -22.74
CA ILE A 101 -25.32 23.46 -24.17
C ILE A 101 -26.55 22.85 -24.85
N TRP A 102 -26.86 21.58 -24.53
CA TRP A 102 -27.99 20.88 -25.11
C TRP A 102 -29.34 21.49 -24.71
N SER A 103 -29.55 21.81 -23.43
CA SER A 103 -30.78 22.48 -22.97
C SER A 103 -30.96 23.88 -23.56
N SER A 104 -29.85 24.59 -23.84
CA SER A 104 -29.90 25.87 -24.55
C SER A 104 -30.29 25.73 -26.03
N LEU A 105 -30.11 24.56 -26.65
CA LEU A 105 -30.54 24.32 -28.03
C LEU A 105 -32.03 23.98 -28.10
N GLU A 106 -32.52 23.17 -27.15
CA GLU A 106 -33.94 22.81 -27.03
C GLU A 106 -34.82 24.06 -26.89
N THR A 107 -34.43 24.96 -25.99
CA THR A 107 -35.14 26.24 -25.77
C THR A 107 -35.14 27.16 -26.99
N ARG A 108 -34.12 27.08 -27.87
CA ARG A 108 -34.09 27.83 -29.13
C ARG A 108 -34.93 27.18 -30.22
N ALA A 109 -34.99 25.84 -30.26
CA ALA A 109 -35.83 25.09 -31.19
C ALA A 109 -37.32 25.38 -30.94
N GLU A 110 -37.76 25.31 -29.68
CA GLU A 110 -39.14 25.57 -29.29
C GLU A 110 -39.56 27.04 -29.56
N LYS A 111 -38.62 27.98 -29.41
CA LYS A 111 -38.87 29.41 -29.70
C LYS A 111 -38.98 29.67 -31.21
N ARG A 112 -38.33 28.88 -32.06
CA ARG A 112 -38.43 29.00 -33.53
C ARG A 112 -39.78 28.53 -34.05
N GLU A 113 -40.31 27.41 -33.55
CA GLU A 113 -41.62 26.90 -33.99
C GLU A 113 -42.76 27.87 -33.67
N ARG A 114 -42.73 28.54 -32.51
CA ARG A 114 -43.72 29.59 -32.19
C ARG A 114 -43.66 30.80 -33.12
N ILE A 115 -42.51 31.09 -33.71
CA ILE A 115 -42.37 32.20 -34.67
C ILE A 115 -42.91 31.77 -36.04
N TYR A 116 -42.55 30.58 -36.53
CA TYR A 116 -43.06 30.09 -37.81
C TYR A 116 -44.56 29.78 -37.80
N GLY A 117 -45.11 29.26 -36.68
CA GLY A 117 -46.54 29.04 -36.52
C GLY A 117 -47.37 30.34 -36.45
N LYS A 118 -46.77 31.46 -36.02
CA LYS A 118 -47.41 32.78 -36.06
C LYS A 118 -47.40 33.42 -37.44
N ILE A 119 -46.39 33.13 -38.26
CA ILE A 119 -46.26 33.72 -39.60
C ILE A 119 -47.09 32.95 -40.64
N GLY A 120 -47.25 31.62 -40.50
CA GLY A 120 -48.07 30.80 -41.41
C GLY A 120 -49.59 30.86 -41.19
N GLY A 121 -50.06 31.55 -40.13
CA GLY A 121 -51.49 31.64 -39.78
C GLY A 121 -52.16 32.96 -40.15
N GLN A 122 -51.47 33.86 -40.87
CA GLN A 122 -51.92 35.23 -41.11
C GLN A 122 -52.10 35.59 -42.60
N ASP A 123 -52.29 34.59 -43.46
CA ASP A 123 -52.55 34.76 -44.91
C ASP A 123 -53.92 34.20 -45.37
N SER A 124 -54.84 33.88 -44.46
CA SER A 124 -56.18 33.35 -44.79
C SER A 124 -57.32 34.21 -44.24
N VAL A 125 -57.29 35.51 -44.54
CA VAL A 125 -58.44 36.41 -44.33
C VAL A 125 -58.60 37.30 -45.57
N ASP A 126 -59.77 37.14 -46.18
CA ASP A 126 -60.48 38.00 -47.13
C ASP A 126 -59.88 38.21 -48.53
N ILE A 127 -60.35 37.41 -49.51
CA ILE A 127 -61.15 37.86 -50.69
C ILE A 127 -62.16 36.77 -51.05
#